data_AF-A0A4P7H9G9-F1
#
_entry.id   AF-A0A4P7H9G9-F1
#
_cell.length_a   1.000
_cell.length_b   1.000
_cell.length_c   1.000
_cell.angle_alpha   90.00
_cell.angle_beta   90.00
_cell.angle_gamma   90.00
#
_symmetry.space_group_name_H-M   'P 1'
#
loop_
_entity.id
_entity.type
_entity.pdbx_description
1 polymer ?
#
loop_
_entity_poly.entity_id
_entity_poly.type
_entity_poly.pdbx_seq_one_letter_code
_entity_poly.pdbx_strand_id
1 'polypeptide(L)'
;MGSLRNSVPIAIAVAAGLVLSAPQASAEIGARVVIAGGGLTNGFGTGCAYQVVATGNSSAGMDFYDNGVWFAATEGSPNPKTHVASWTPQTVGPHTILVTQNGESKTIGLQVGTGINGGSSCLVI
;
A
#
# COMPACT_ATOMS: atom_id res chain seq x y z
N MET A 1 69.02 -11.41 -37.43
CA MET A 1 68.60 -10.05 -37.04
C MET A 1 67.31 -9.70 -37.77
N GLY A 2 66.32 -9.16 -37.06
CA GLY A 2 65.26 -8.33 -37.66
C GLY A 2 63.91 -9.00 -37.87
N SER A 3 63.17 -9.22 -36.77
CA SER A 3 61.72 -9.45 -36.78
C SER A 3 60.98 -8.17 -37.19
N LEU A 4 60.05 -8.23 -38.15
CA LEU A 4 59.05 -7.18 -38.36
C LEU A 4 57.70 -7.72 -38.90
N ARG A 5 56.77 -7.86 -37.96
CA ARG A 5 55.39 -7.34 -37.95
C ARG A 5 54.45 -7.74 -39.09
N ASN A 6 53.41 -8.49 -38.73
CA ASN A 6 52.04 -8.04 -38.99
C ASN A 6 51.07 -8.65 -37.96
N SER A 7 50.74 -7.86 -36.93
CA SER A 7 49.72 -8.23 -35.94
C SER A 7 48.36 -7.79 -36.47
N VAL A 8 47.49 -8.75 -36.76
CA VAL A 8 46.08 -8.51 -37.08
C VAL A 8 45.32 -8.29 -35.77
N PRO A 9 44.71 -7.11 -35.52
CA PRO A 9 43.81 -6.95 -34.38
C PRO A 9 42.49 -7.68 -34.67
N ILE A 10 42.27 -8.81 -34.00
CA ILE A 10 40.95 -9.45 -33.91
C ILE A 10 40.08 -8.52 -33.04
N ALA A 11 39.14 -7.81 -33.67
CA ALA A 11 38.15 -7.02 -32.96
C ALA A 11 37.20 -7.96 -32.21
N ILE A 12 37.25 -7.90 -30.88
CA ILE A 12 36.31 -8.58 -29.99
C ILE A 12 34.98 -7.81 -30.08
N ALA A 13 33.98 -8.39 -30.75
CA ALA A 13 32.62 -7.90 -30.72
C ALA A 13 31.93 -8.43 -29.45
N VAL A 14 32.03 -7.69 -28.34
CA VAL A 14 31.15 -7.90 -27.19
C VAL A 14 29.80 -7.32 -27.58
N ALA A 15 28.84 -8.16 -27.96
CA ALA A 15 27.45 -7.76 -28.10
C ALA A 15 26.91 -7.41 -26.69
N ALA A 16 27.03 -6.14 -26.31
CA ALA A 16 26.32 -5.60 -25.16
C ALA A 16 24.83 -5.63 -25.50
N GLY A 17 24.15 -6.70 -25.08
CA GLY A 17 22.69 -6.74 -25.08
C GLY A 17 22.21 -5.57 -24.23
N LEU A 18 21.60 -4.58 -24.87
CA LEU A 18 20.86 -3.53 -24.21
C LEU A 18 19.64 -4.19 -23.58
N VAL A 19 19.80 -4.66 -22.33
CA VAL A 19 18.66 -5.02 -21.49
C VAL A 19 17.96 -3.70 -21.18
N LEU A 20 17.01 -3.33 -22.04
CA LEU A 20 16.02 -2.30 -21.72
C LEU A 20 15.20 -2.86 -20.56
N SER A 21 15.65 -2.58 -19.33
CA SER A 21 14.83 -2.73 -18.13
C SER A 21 13.67 -1.74 -18.27
N ALA A 22 12.63 -2.13 -19.00
CA ALA A 22 11.36 -1.42 -18.96
C ALA A 22 10.93 -1.39 -17.49
N PRO A 23 10.68 -0.21 -16.89
CA PRO A 23 10.15 -0.17 -15.54
C PRO A 23 8.84 -0.95 -15.57
N GLN A 24 8.81 -2.09 -14.88
CA GLN A 24 7.58 -2.86 -14.72
C GLN A 24 6.67 -1.99 -13.84
N ALA A 25 5.76 -1.26 -14.48
CA ALA A 25 4.70 -0.54 -13.80
C ALA A 25 3.70 -1.57 -13.28
N SER A 26 4.09 -2.31 -12.24
CA SER A 26 3.16 -3.08 -11.42
C SER A 26 2.22 -2.05 -10.79
N ALA A 27 0.93 -2.14 -11.10
CA ALA A 27 -0.07 -1.29 -10.49
C ALA A 27 -0.19 -1.68 -9.01
N GLU A 28 0.58 -1.05 -8.12
CA GLU A 28 0.54 -1.34 -6.69
C GLU A 28 -0.84 -1.02 -6.10
N ILE A 29 -1.32 -1.83 -5.16
CA ILE A 29 -2.53 -1.50 -4.41
C ILE A 29 -2.28 -0.31 -3.45
N GLY A 30 -3.20 0.66 -3.45
CA GLY A 30 -3.14 1.85 -2.59
C GLY A 30 -4.04 1.70 -1.36
N ALA A 31 -3.72 2.39 -0.27
CA ALA A 31 -4.60 2.47 0.90
C ALA A 31 -4.38 3.75 1.70
N ARG A 32 -5.45 4.29 2.29
CA ARG A 32 -5.41 5.41 3.24
C ARG A 32 -6.54 5.28 4.27
N VAL A 33 -6.37 5.89 5.43
CA VAL A 33 -7.42 5.96 6.46
C VAL A 33 -7.97 7.39 6.52
N VAL A 34 -9.30 7.52 6.57
CA VAL A 34 -10.01 8.80 6.67
C VAL A 34 -11.08 8.72 7.77
N ILE A 35 -11.48 9.84 8.35
CA ILE A 35 -12.59 9.86 9.31
C ILE A 35 -13.89 9.54 8.58
N ALA A 36 -14.74 8.70 9.17
CA ALA A 36 -16.06 8.45 8.62
C ALA A 36 -16.87 9.76 8.59
N GLY A 37 -17.39 10.14 7.41
CA GLY A 37 -18.16 11.38 7.26
C GLY A 37 -17.35 12.68 7.10
N GLY A 38 -16.00 12.62 7.02
CA GLY A 38 -15.18 13.78 6.64
C GLY A 38 -14.97 14.84 7.73
N GLY A 39 -15.02 14.42 8.99
CA GLY A 39 -14.84 15.29 10.16
C GLY A 39 -13.45 15.91 10.32
N LEU A 40 -13.27 16.67 11.41
CA LEU A 40 -11.95 17.12 11.86
C LEU A 40 -11.35 16.08 12.81
N THR A 41 -10.05 15.80 12.66
CA THR A 41 -9.27 15.02 13.62
C THR A 41 -7.89 15.63 13.81
N ASN A 42 -7.33 15.49 15.01
CA ASN A 42 -5.92 15.72 15.30
C ASN A 42 -5.10 14.41 15.31
N GLY A 43 -5.71 13.27 14.98
CA GLY A 43 -5.03 11.97 14.91
C GLY A 43 -5.98 10.79 14.69
N PHE A 44 -5.61 9.61 15.19
CA PHE A 44 -6.52 8.47 15.30
C PHE A 44 -6.74 8.17 16.78
N GLY A 45 -8.00 8.09 17.18
CA GLY A 45 -8.43 7.84 18.56
C GLY A 45 -9.33 6.61 18.65
N THR A 46 -9.22 5.90 19.78
CA THR A 46 -10.09 4.76 20.12
C THR A 46 -11.58 5.13 20.12
N GLY A 47 -12.45 4.18 19.77
CA GLY A 47 -13.91 4.36 19.81
C GLY A 47 -14.49 5.34 18.78
N CYS A 48 -13.65 5.91 17.90
CA CYS A 48 -14.08 6.71 16.77
C CYS A 48 -14.13 5.87 15.49
N ALA A 49 -15.13 6.14 14.65
CA ALA A 49 -15.30 5.43 13.38
C ALA A 49 -14.47 6.10 12.27
N TYR A 50 -13.68 5.28 11.58
CA TYR A 50 -12.88 5.64 10.42
C TYR A 50 -13.26 4.77 9.22
N GLN A 51 -12.86 5.20 8.05
CA GLN A 51 -12.93 4.46 6.81
C GLN A 51 -11.52 4.20 6.29
N VAL A 52 -11.19 2.93 6.08
CA VAL A 52 -10.02 2.53 5.32
C VAL A 52 -10.43 2.50 3.86
N VAL A 53 -9.87 3.40 3.06
CA VAL A 53 -10.13 3.51 1.63
C VAL A 53 -8.93 2.94 0.90
N ALA A 54 -9.12 1.78 0.28
CA ALA A 54 -8.13 1.09 -0.51
C ALA A 54 -8.45 1.17 -2.00
N THR A 55 -7.40 1.23 -2.82
CA THR A 55 -7.49 1.16 -4.28
C THR A 55 -6.83 -0.11 -4.74
N GLY A 56 -7.63 -1.03 -5.27
CA GLY A 56 -7.17 -2.28 -5.87
C GLY A 56 -6.56 -2.10 -7.24
N ASN A 57 -5.89 -3.12 -7.70
CA ASN A 57 -5.41 -3.22 -9.06
C ASN A 57 -6.16 -4.29 -9.87
N SER A 58 -6.86 -5.18 -9.18
CA SER A 58 -7.67 -6.29 -9.69
C SER A 58 -9.16 -6.08 -9.39
N SER A 59 -10.01 -6.92 -9.99
CA SER A 59 -11.45 -7.03 -9.69
C SER A 59 -11.75 -7.90 -8.47
N ALA A 60 -10.73 -8.50 -7.85
CA ALA A 60 -10.88 -9.30 -6.63
C ALA A 60 -11.31 -8.42 -5.43
N GLY A 61 -11.94 -9.05 -4.45
CA GLY A 61 -12.21 -8.42 -3.17
C GLY A 61 -10.93 -8.07 -2.40
N MET A 62 -11.08 -7.33 -1.31
CA MET A 62 -9.99 -7.01 -0.40
C MET A 62 -10.33 -7.41 1.03
N ASP A 63 -9.32 -7.90 1.74
CA ASP A 63 -9.36 -8.16 3.17
C ASP A 63 -8.59 -7.08 3.93
N PHE A 64 -9.09 -6.73 5.11
CA PHE A 64 -8.56 -5.67 5.95
C PHE A 64 -8.30 -6.18 7.37
N TYR A 65 -7.11 -5.85 7.86
CA TYR A 65 -6.63 -6.27 9.17
C TYR A 65 -6.07 -5.09 9.94
N ASP A 66 -6.17 -5.14 11.26
CA ASP A 66 -5.56 -4.22 12.20
C ASP A 66 -4.68 -5.01 13.18
N ASN A 67 -3.37 -4.78 13.15
CA ASN A 67 -2.39 -5.55 13.94
C ASN A 67 -2.54 -7.08 13.76
N GLY A 68 -2.89 -7.51 12.54
CA GLY A 68 -3.11 -8.91 12.18
C GLY A 68 -4.50 -9.45 12.52
N VAL A 69 -5.36 -8.67 13.17
CA VAL A 69 -6.75 -9.04 13.46
C VAL A 69 -7.63 -8.62 12.29
N TRP A 70 -8.31 -9.57 11.67
CA TRP A 70 -9.26 -9.30 10.58
C TRP A 70 -10.45 -8.50 11.11
N PHE A 71 -10.83 -7.44 10.40
CA PHE A 71 -12.00 -6.62 10.78
C PHE A 71 -13.01 -6.40 9.65
N ALA A 72 -12.62 -6.57 8.39
CA ALA A 72 -13.53 -6.42 7.26
C ALA A 72 -13.03 -7.12 6.01
N ALA A 73 -13.96 -7.44 5.13
CA ALA A 73 -13.71 -7.80 3.74
C ALA A 73 -14.67 -7.04 2.82
N THR A 74 -14.27 -6.87 1.58
CA THR A 74 -15.11 -6.29 0.52
C THR A 74 -15.20 -7.27 -0.64
N GLU A 75 -16.37 -7.33 -1.27
CA GLU A 75 -16.57 -8.15 -2.45
C GLU A 75 -15.77 -7.62 -3.64
N GLY A 76 -15.44 -8.51 -4.58
CA GLY A 76 -14.83 -8.11 -5.84
C GLY A 76 -15.79 -7.30 -6.69
N SER A 77 -15.27 -6.37 -7.48
CA SER A 77 -16.08 -5.54 -8.37
C SER A 77 -15.44 -5.38 -9.75
N PRO A 78 -16.21 -5.46 -10.84
CA PRO A 78 -15.70 -5.20 -12.19
C PRO A 78 -15.37 -3.72 -12.43
N ASN A 79 -15.92 -2.79 -11.63
CA ASN A 79 -15.72 -1.34 -11.66
C ASN A 79 -16.31 -0.75 -10.36
N PRO A 80 -15.77 0.28 -9.68
CA PRO A 80 -14.41 0.83 -9.62
C PRO A 80 -13.52 0.13 -8.58
N LYS A 81 -12.20 0.34 -8.72
CA LYS A 81 -11.12 -0.24 -7.91
C LYS A 81 -11.08 0.23 -6.44
N THR A 82 -12.06 0.97 -5.94
CA THR A 82 -12.02 1.53 -4.59
C THR A 82 -12.85 0.70 -3.63
N HIS A 83 -12.20 0.17 -2.60
CA HIS A 83 -12.78 -0.62 -1.53
C HIS A 83 -12.78 0.21 -0.26
N VAL A 84 -13.91 0.21 0.47
CA VAL A 84 -14.08 0.99 1.68
C VAL A 84 -14.48 0.06 2.82
N ALA A 85 -13.71 0.07 3.89
CA ALA A 85 -14.00 -0.70 5.10
C ALA A 85 -14.13 0.22 6.31
N SER A 86 -15.10 -0.05 7.18
CA SER A 86 -15.23 0.66 8.46
C SER A 86 -14.25 0.11 9.47
N TRP A 87 -13.49 0.98 10.12
CA TRP A 87 -12.49 0.62 11.14
C TRP A 87 -12.69 1.49 12.39
N THR A 88 -12.77 0.85 13.55
CA THR A 88 -12.90 1.53 14.85
C THR A 88 -11.87 0.92 15.81
N PRO A 89 -10.72 1.56 16.05
CA PRO A 89 -9.71 1.01 16.95
C PRO A 89 -10.24 0.91 18.38
N GLN A 90 -9.92 -0.20 19.04
CA GLN A 90 -10.35 -0.47 20.43
C GLN A 90 -9.23 -0.23 21.44
N THR A 91 -7.97 -0.22 20.99
CA THR A 91 -6.78 -0.09 21.84
C THR A 91 -5.97 1.14 21.46
N VAL A 92 -5.27 1.69 22.44
CA VAL A 92 -4.26 2.73 22.21
C VAL A 92 -2.93 2.10 21.84
N GLY A 93 -2.08 2.85 21.13
CA GLY A 93 -0.74 2.42 20.76
C GLY A 93 -0.48 2.43 19.25
N PRO A 94 0.62 1.81 18.80
CA PRO A 94 0.88 1.64 17.38
C PRO A 94 -0.09 0.63 16.77
N HIS A 95 -0.68 1.00 15.64
CA HIS A 95 -1.55 0.17 14.84
C HIS A 95 -1.01 0.03 13.42
N THR A 96 -1.17 -1.17 12.87
CA THR A 96 -0.73 -1.53 11.53
C THR A 96 -1.95 -2.02 10.77
N ILE A 97 -2.46 -1.16 9.88
CA ILE A 97 -3.54 -1.54 8.97
C ILE A 97 -2.92 -2.25 7.78
N LEU A 98 -3.31 -3.50 7.57
CA LEU A 98 -2.92 -4.31 6.44
C LEU A 98 -4.14 -4.52 5.54
N VAL A 99 -3.96 -4.24 4.25
CA VAL A 99 -4.95 -4.53 3.21
C VAL A 99 -4.34 -5.54 2.25
N THR A 100 -5.07 -6.60 1.92
CA THR A 100 -4.60 -7.63 0.98
C THR A 100 -5.53 -7.83 -0.19
N GLN A 101 -4.98 -8.02 -1.38
CA GLN A 101 -5.73 -8.36 -2.60
C GLN A 101 -4.89 -9.32 -3.46
N ASN A 102 -5.40 -10.54 -3.68
CA ASN A 102 -4.83 -11.51 -4.61
C ASN A 102 -3.30 -11.74 -4.47
N GLY A 103 -2.81 -11.86 -3.23
CA GLY A 103 -1.39 -12.06 -2.93
C GLY A 103 -0.56 -10.78 -2.82
N GLU A 104 -1.12 -9.62 -3.17
CA GLU A 104 -0.52 -8.32 -2.89
C GLU A 104 -1.02 -7.73 -1.58
N SER A 105 -0.20 -6.86 -0.98
CA SER A 105 -0.53 -6.24 0.30
C SER A 105 -0.07 -4.79 0.39
N LYS A 106 -0.82 -3.98 1.16
CA LYS A 106 -0.47 -2.61 1.51
C LYS A 106 -0.60 -2.43 3.02
N THR A 107 0.40 -1.77 3.59
CA THR A 107 0.46 -1.51 5.03
C THR A 107 0.45 -0.02 5.33
N ILE A 108 -0.31 0.37 6.34
CA ILE A 108 -0.34 1.72 6.90
C ILE A 108 -0.02 1.63 8.39
N GLY A 109 1.10 2.21 8.81
CA GLY A 109 1.41 2.41 10.23
C GLY A 109 0.77 3.70 10.71
N LEU A 110 0.08 3.66 11.84
CA LEU A 110 -0.54 4.83 12.47
C LEU A 110 -0.47 4.71 14.00
N GLN A 111 -0.50 5.87 14.67
CA GLN A 111 -0.55 5.94 16.12
C GLN A 111 -1.98 6.21 16.57
N VAL A 112 -2.52 5.32 17.41
CA VAL A 112 -3.84 5.49 18.04
C VAL A 112 -3.66 6.02 19.46
N GLY A 113 -4.26 7.17 19.75
CA GLY A 113 -4.38 7.72 21.11
C GLY A 113 -5.75 7.45 21.71
N THR A 114 -6.03 8.07 22.85
CA THR A 114 -7.35 7.94 23.48
C THR A 114 -8.33 8.82 22.73
N GLY A 115 -9.37 8.23 22.15
CA GLY A 115 -10.38 8.98 21.40
C GLY A 115 -11.53 9.47 22.28
N ILE A 116 -11.91 10.73 22.10
CA ILE A 116 -13.17 11.28 22.58
C ILE A 116 -14.06 11.49 21.36
N ASN A 117 -15.13 10.70 21.29
CA ASN A 117 -16.06 10.75 20.17
C ASN A 117 -17.00 11.96 20.32
N GLY A 118 -16.74 13.02 19.55
CA GLY A 118 -17.57 14.23 19.49
C GLY A 118 -18.68 14.17 18.43
N GLY A 119 -19.00 12.99 17.91
CA GLY A 119 -19.95 12.79 16.81
C GLY A 119 -19.32 13.01 15.44
N SER A 120 -19.18 14.27 15.03
CA SER A 120 -18.60 14.65 13.72
C SER A 120 -17.08 14.89 13.76
N SER A 121 -16.45 14.69 14.92
CA SER A 121 -15.02 14.84 15.12
C SER A 121 -14.51 13.81 16.10
N CYS A 122 -13.27 13.38 15.92
CA CYS A 122 -12.56 12.60 16.93
C CYS A 122 -11.46 13.47 17.53
N LEU A 123 -11.55 13.75 18.83
CA LEU A 123 -10.45 14.38 19.56
C LEU A 123 -9.56 13.29 20.14
N VAL A 124 -8.27 13.39 19.88
CA VAL A 124 -7.25 12.46 20.39
C VAL A 124 -6.45 13.15 21.50
N ILE A 125 -6.36 12.50 22.66
CA ILE A 125 -5.56 12.94 23.82
C ILE A 125 -4.46 11.93 24.17
#